data_AF-A0A1I4FS70-F1
#
_entry.id   AF-A0A1I4FS70-F1
#
_cell.length_a   1.000
_cell.length_b   1.000
_cell.length_c   1.000
_cell.angle_alpha   90.00
_cell.angle_beta   90.00
_cell.angle_gamma   90.00
#
_symmetry.space_group_name_H-M   'P 1'
#
loop_
_entity.id
_entity.type
_entity.pdbx_description
1 polymer ?
#
loop_
_entity_poly.entity_id
_entity_poly.type
_entity_poly.pdbx_seq_one_letter_code
_entity_poly.pdbx_strand_id
1 'polypeptide(L)'
;MRQQQLPEWAKPSFDGRFNMLATLAGKQQEIEPLRLKQVELEDQLKQEVTPRQYQLLLEWEETLNHRNALEKEFMFLAGIKDGMKCLKELYEFASD
;
A
#
# COMPACT_ATOMS: atom_id res chain seq x y z
N MET A 1 -30.66 -9.24 -3.61
CA MET A 1 -29.81 -8.04 -3.42
C MET A 1 -29.13 -7.74 -4.75
N ARG A 2 -29.41 -6.60 -5.38
CA ARG A 2 -28.66 -6.19 -6.59
C ARG A 2 -27.25 -5.83 -6.12
N GLN A 3 -26.25 -6.60 -6.54
CA GLN A 3 -24.86 -6.17 -6.45
C GLN A 3 -24.78 -4.89 -7.31
N GLN A 4 -24.74 -3.72 -6.69
CA GLN A 4 -24.45 -2.49 -7.40
C GLN A 4 -23.01 -2.61 -7.87
N GLN A 5 -22.84 -2.95 -9.14
CA GLN A 5 -21.54 -2.91 -9.79
C GLN A 5 -21.08 -1.45 -9.78
N LEU A 6 -19.83 -1.27 -9.36
CA LEU A 6 -19.15 0.01 -9.52
C LEU A 6 -19.19 0.41 -11.00
N PRO A 7 -19.37 1.71 -11.31
CA PRO A 7 -19.24 2.19 -12.68
C PRO A 7 -17.89 1.78 -13.28
N GLU A 8 -17.85 1.51 -14.59
CA GLU A 8 -16.64 1.04 -15.28
C GLU A 8 -15.44 2.01 -15.11
N TRP A 9 -15.71 3.31 -14.96
CA TRP A 9 -14.69 4.33 -14.73
C TRP A 9 -14.12 4.33 -13.31
N ALA A 10 -14.81 3.75 -12.33
CA ALA A 10 -14.50 3.93 -10.92
C ALA A 10 -13.21 3.20 -10.52
N LYS A 11 -13.07 1.93 -10.93
CA LYS A 11 -11.86 1.14 -10.65
C LYS A 11 -10.58 1.81 -11.19
N PRO A 12 -10.45 2.12 -12.50
CA PRO A 12 -9.22 2.73 -13.01
C PRO A 12 -8.92 4.11 -12.39
N SER A 13 -9.95 4.85 -11.97
CA SER A 13 -9.77 6.13 -11.27
C SER A 13 -9.20 5.93 -9.86
N PHE A 14 -9.71 4.97 -9.10
CA PHE A 14 -9.20 4.65 -7.76
C PHE A 14 -7.79 4.05 -7.83
N ASP A 15 -7.52 3.14 -8.77
CA ASP A 15 -6.20 2.55 -8.98
C ASP A 15 -5.17 3.65 -9.34
N GLY A 16 -5.55 4.58 -10.24
CA GLY A 16 -4.71 5.73 -10.58
C GLY A 16 -4.40 6.61 -9.36
N ARG A 17 -5.42 6.86 -8.51
CA ARG A 17 -5.23 7.64 -7.28
C ARG A 17 -4.35 6.91 -6.27
N PHE A 18 -4.52 5.60 -6.12
CA PHE A 18 -3.68 4.75 -5.26
C PHE A 18 -2.21 4.84 -5.67
N ASN A 19 -1.91 4.63 -6.95
CA ASN A 19 -0.54 4.67 -7.48
C ASN A 19 0.12 6.04 -7.27
N MET A 20 -0.63 7.13 -7.47
CA MET A 20 -0.15 8.47 -7.19
C MET A 20 0.19 8.65 -5.70
N LEU A 21 -0.70 8.24 -4.79
CA LEU A 21 -0.48 8.33 -3.35
C LEU A 21 0.69 7.46 -2.89
N ALA A 22 0.82 6.24 -3.43
CA ALA A 22 1.95 5.35 -3.15
C ALA A 22 3.28 5.99 -3.59
N THR A 23 3.30 6.65 -4.75
CA THR A 23 4.47 7.39 -5.24
C THR A 23 4.83 8.56 -4.32
N LEU A 24 3.84 9.31 -3.85
CA LEU A 24 4.05 10.43 -2.93
C LEU A 24 4.53 9.95 -1.56
N ALA A 25 3.95 8.87 -1.04
CA ALA A 25 4.40 8.25 0.21
C ALA A 25 5.87 7.84 0.12
N GLY A 26 6.30 7.27 -1.01
CA GLY A 26 7.70 6.94 -1.26
C GLY A 26 8.65 8.14 -1.41
N LYS A 27 8.14 9.37 -1.44
CA LYS A 27 8.93 10.63 -1.51
C LYS A 27 8.86 11.45 -0.23
N GLN A 28 8.19 10.95 0.81
CA GLN A 28 8.17 11.62 2.10
C GLN A 28 9.59 11.75 2.65
N GLN A 29 9.91 12.92 3.21
CA GLN A 29 11.26 13.22 3.70
C GLN A 29 11.71 12.26 4.80
N GLU A 30 10.77 11.73 5.58
CA GLU A 30 11.05 10.76 6.64
C GLU A 30 11.44 9.37 6.11
N ILE A 31 11.07 9.06 4.85
CA ILE A 31 11.30 7.73 4.25
C ILE A 31 12.72 7.62 3.69
N GLU A 32 13.30 8.71 3.19
CA GLU A 32 14.62 8.67 2.55
C GLU A 32 15.74 8.23 3.51
N PRO A 33 15.84 8.73 4.77
CA PRO A 33 16.81 8.23 5.73
C PRO A 33 16.63 6.74 6.05
N LEU A 34 15.39 6.26 6.10
CA LEU A 34 15.09 4.85 6.36
C LEU A 34 15.52 3.97 5.19
N ARG A 35 15.32 4.42 3.95
CA ARG A 35 15.82 3.72 2.75
C ARG A 35 17.34 3.63 2.73
N LEU A 36 18.02 4.74 3.00
CA LEU A 36 19.48 4.75 3.06
C LEU A 36 19.98 3.81 4.15
N LYS A 37 19.31 3.79 5.32
CA LYS A 37 19.66 2.87 6.39
C LYS A 37 19.44 1.41 6.03
N GLN A 38 18.37 1.10 5.30
CA GLN A 38 18.07 -0.24 4.81
C GLN A 38 19.16 -0.73 3.85
N VAL A 39 19.58 0.11 2.90
CA VAL A 39 20.69 -0.23 1.97
C VAL A 39 22.00 -0.49 2.72
N GLU A 40 22.33 0.37 3.69
CA GLU A 40 23.52 0.19 4.52
C GLU A 40 23.50 -1.16 5.29
N LEU A 41 22.35 -1.51 5.87
CA LEU A 41 22.17 -2.79 6.57
C LEU A 41 22.26 -3.98 5.61
N GLU A 42 21.69 -3.87 4.41
CA GLU A 42 21.77 -4.92 3.40
C GLU A 42 23.23 -5.19 2.98
N ASP A 43 24.02 -4.13 2.79
CA ASP A 43 25.43 -4.25 2.44
C ASP A 43 26.29 -4.85 3.56
N GLN A 44 25.97 -4.55 4.83
CA GLN A 44 26.59 -5.21 5.98
C GLN A 44 26.22 -6.69 6.03
N LEU A 45 24.94 -7.03 5.84
CA LEU A 45 24.47 -8.42 5.88
C LEU A 45 25.13 -9.27 4.79
N LYS A 46 25.35 -8.74 3.58
CA LYS A 46 26.11 -9.44 2.51
C LYS A 46 27.48 -9.93 2.95
N GLN A 47 28.12 -9.24 3.90
CA GLN A 47 29.47 -9.56 4.38
C GLN A 47 29.45 -10.46 5.63
N GLU A 48 28.40 -10.40 6.44
CA GLU A 48 28.33 -11.08 7.74
C GLU A 48 27.66 -12.45 7.68
N VAL A 49 26.76 -12.69 6.72
CA VAL A 49 26.02 -13.95 6.64
C VAL A 49 26.54 -14.86 5.53
N THR A 50 26.27 -16.16 5.66
CA THR A 50 26.57 -17.11 4.59
C THR A 50 25.69 -16.82 3.36
N PRO A 51 26.13 -17.21 2.14
CA PRO A 51 25.32 -17.00 0.93
C PRO A 51 23.90 -17.58 1.02
N ARG A 52 23.74 -18.73 1.69
CA ARG A 52 22.41 -19.35 1.86
C ARG A 52 21.52 -18.55 2.82
N GLN A 53 22.08 -18.02 3.90
CA GLN A 53 21.34 -17.16 4.83
C GLN A 53 20.95 -15.84 4.15
N TYR A 54 21.84 -15.28 3.32
CA TYR A 54 21.54 -14.08 2.56
C TYR A 54 20.39 -14.30 1.56
N GLN A 55 20.37 -15.43 0.85
CA GLN A 55 19.25 -15.80 -0.03
C GLN A 55 17.91 -15.88 0.74
N LEU A 56 17.91 -16.53 1.91
CA LEU A 56 16.70 -16.61 2.74
C LEU A 56 16.23 -15.24 3.23
N LEU A 57 17.16 -14.33 3.51
CA LEU A 57 16.84 -12.94 3.87
C LEU A 57 16.18 -12.21 2.70
N LEU A 58 16.70 -12.36 1.48
CA LEU A 58 16.11 -11.76 0.28
C LEU A 58 14.70 -12.31 -0.01
N GLU A 59 14.52 -13.63 0.08
CA GLU A 59 13.21 -14.28 -0.07
C GLU A 59 12.21 -13.78 0.99
N TRP A 60 12.68 -13.59 2.23
CA TRP A 60 11.88 -13.03 3.32
C TRP A 60 11.49 -11.57 3.05
N GLU A 61 12.41 -10.74 2.59
CA GLU A 61 12.16 -9.33 2.26
C GLU A 61 11.18 -9.18 1.09
N GLU A 62 11.33 -9.98 0.03
CA GLU A 62 10.40 -10.00 -1.10
C GLU A 62 9.00 -10.40 -0.64
N THR A 63 8.89 -11.46 0.17
CA THR A 63 7.62 -11.93 0.72
C THR A 63 6.98 -10.85 1.60
N LEU A 64 7.77 -10.21 2.47
CA LEU A 64 7.31 -9.12 3.33
C LEU A 64 6.81 -7.92 2.52
N ASN A 65 7.56 -7.51 1.49
CA ASN A 65 7.20 -6.40 0.62
C ASN A 65 5.91 -6.69 -0.16
N HIS A 66 5.78 -7.89 -0.72
CA HIS A 66 4.58 -8.30 -1.43
C HIS A 66 3.36 -8.32 -0.50
N ARG A 67 3.48 -8.92 0.70
CA ARG A 67 2.41 -8.92 1.71
C ARG A 67 2.00 -7.50 2.10
N ASN A 68 2.96 -6.64 2.40
CA ASN A 68 2.70 -5.24 2.78
C ASN A 68 2.02 -4.46 1.64
N ALA A 69 2.33 -4.76 0.37
CA ALA A 69 1.65 -4.14 -0.77
C ALA A 69 0.17 -4.54 -0.82
N LEU A 70 -0.14 -5.83 -0.65
CA LEU A 70 -1.52 -6.34 -0.60
C LEU A 70 -2.30 -5.75 0.57
N GLU A 71 -1.69 -5.67 1.76
CA GLU A 71 -2.31 -5.06 2.94
C GLU A 71 -2.65 -3.58 2.70
N LYS A 72 -1.76 -2.81 2.07
CA LYS A 72 -2.00 -1.40 1.71
C LYS A 72 -3.10 -1.24 0.66
N GLU A 73 -3.12 -2.09 -0.36
CA GLU A 73 -4.18 -2.10 -1.37
C GLU A 73 -5.54 -2.40 -0.72
N PHE A 74 -5.60 -3.41 0.15
CA PHE A 74 -6.80 -3.72 0.92
C PHE A 74 -7.26 -2.54 1.78
N MET A 75 -6.34 -1.92 2.54
CA MET A 75 -6.66 -0.76 3.39
C MET A 75 -7.20 0.41 2.57
N PHE A 76 -6.64 0.67 1.39
CA PHE A 76 -7.12 1.72 0.49
C PHE A 76 -8.54 1.45 0.01
N LEU A 77 -8.81 0.24 -0.47
CA LEU A 77 -10.15 -0.16 -0.94
C LEU A 77 -11.18 -0.15 0.19
N ALA A 78 -10.80 -0.63 1.38
CA ALA A 78 -11.65 -0.57 2.58
C ALA A 78 -11.97 0.90 2.94
N GLY A 79 -10.97 1.78 2.94
CA GLY A 79 -11.15 3.21 3.18
C GLY A 79 -12.08 3.88 2.18
N ILE A 80 -11.98 3.56 0.88
CA ILE A 80 -12.92 4.05 -0.13
C ILE A 80 -14.35 3.58 0.18
N LYS A 81 -14.52 2.28 0.47
CA LYS A 81 -15.82 1.70 0.76
C LYS A 81 -16.47 2.35 1.98
N ASP A 82 -15.71 2.56 3.04
CA ASP A 82 -16.21 3.18 4.26
C ASP A 82 -16.49 4.67 4.07
N GLY A 83 -15.63 5.40 3.35
CA GLY A 83 -15.88 6.79 2.97
C GLY A 83 -17.18 6.97 2.16
N MET A 84 -17.47 6.07 1.21
CA MET A 84 -18.73 6.09 0.47
C MET A 84 -19.97 5.87 1.36
N LYS A 85 -19.87 5.01 2.39
CA LYS A 85 -20.97 4.83 3.35
C LYS A 85 -21.22 6.10 4.15
N CYS A 86 -20.15 6.72 4.67
CA CYS A 86 -20.27 7.99 5.40
C CYS A 86 -20.89 9.09 4.53
N LEU A 87 -20.48 9.21 3.27
CA LEU A 87 -21.07 10.18 2.34
C LEU A 87 -22.56 9.93 2.08
N LYS A 88 -22.96 8.66 1.96
CA LYS A 88 -24.36 8.29 1.79
C LYS A 88 -25.19 8.70 3.02
N GLU A 89 -24.72 8.37 4.22
CA GLU A 89 -25.39 8.72 5.48
C GLU A 89 -25.51 10.24 5.66
N LEU A 90 -24.44 10.99 5.33
CA LEU A 90 -24.46 12.45 5.36
C LEU A 90 -25.46 13.05 4.36
N TYR A 91 -25.55 12.48 3.15
CA TYR A 91 -26.50 12.92 2.14
C TYR A 91 -27.94 12.65 2.57
N GLU A 92 -28.21 11.48 3.14
CA GLU A 92 -29.52 11.12 3.69
C GLU A 92 -29.91 12.08 4.83
N PHE A 93 -28.99 12.36 5.77
CA PHE A 93 -29.22 13.34 6.84
C PHE A 93 -29.47 14.77 6.35
N ALA A 94 -28.75 15.22 5.32
CA ALA A 94 -28.88 16.58 4.80
C ALA A 94 -30.10 16.78 3.86
N SER A 95 -30.77 15.70 3.47
CA SER A 95 -31.95 15.73 2.60
C SER A 95 -33.27 15.67 3.36
N ASP A 96 -33.21 15.51 4.69
CA ASP A 96 -34.32 15.66 5.65
C ASP A 96 -34.42 17.10 6.18
#